data_AF-A0A356E752-F1
#
_entry.id   AF-A0A356E752-F1
#
_cell.length_a   1.000
_cell.length_b   1.000
_cell.length_c   1.000
_cell.angle_alpha   90.00
_cell.angle_beta   90.00
_cell.angle_gamma   90.00
#
_symmetry.space_group_name_H-M   'P 1'
#
loop_
_entity.id
_entity.type
_entity.pdbx_description
1 polymer ?
#
loop_
_entity_poly.entity_id
_entity_poly.type
_entity_poly.pdbx_seq_one_letter_code
_entity_poly.pdbx_strand_id
1 'polypeptide(L)'
;LNIPKHHPARADHDTFWFNPELLLRTQTSGVQIRTMEKKQPPIRIMAPGRVYRNDYDQTHTPMFHQIELLYVDKNVNFTELKG
;
A
#
# COMPACT_ATOMS: atom_id res chain seq x y z
N LEU A 1 0.26 -6.53 5.87
CA LEU A 1 -0.45 -6.54 4.57
C LEU A 1 -0.77 -7.95 4.05
N ASN A 2 -0.50 -9.02 4.82
CA ASN A 2 -0.78 -10.40 4.40
C ASN A 2 -0.10 -10.83 3.06
N ILE A 3 1.14 -10.38 2.82
CA ILE A 3 1.94 -10.70 1.63
C ILE A 3 3.19 -11.50 2.06
N PRO A 4 3.18 -12.84 1.96
CA PRO A 4 4.33 -13.66 2.37
C PRO A 4 5.52 -13.54 1.40
N LYS A 5 6.70 -14.04 1.81
CA LYS A 5 7.96 -13.94 1.03
C LYS A 5 7.88 -14.54 -0.37
N HIS A 6 7.13 -15.62 -0.55
CA HIS A 6 6.96 -16.33 -1.83
C HIS A 6 5.84 -15.75 -2.71
N HIS A 7 5.20 -14.65 -2.30
CA HIS A 7 4.12 -14.04 -3.05
C HIS A 7 4.68 -13.38 -4.33
N PRO A 8 4.04 -13.57 -5.51
CA PRO A 8 4.54 -13.03 -6.78
C PRO A 8 4.76 -11.52 -6.77
N ALA A 9 3.90 -10.76 -6.09
CA ALA A 9 4.06 -9.31 -5.92
C ALA A 9 5.36 -8.85 -5.21
N ARG A 10 6.17 -9.77 -4.65
CA ARG A 10 7.50 -9.47 -4.10
C ARG A 10 8.64 -9.75 -5.08
N ALA A 11 8.34 -10.28 -6.26
CA ALA A 11 9.34 -10.61 -7.26
C ALA A 11 10.06 -9.36 -7.77
N ASP A 12 11.32 -9.54 -8.17
CA ASP A 12 12.19 -8.44 -8.62
C ASP A 12 11.70 -7.75 -9.90
N HIS A 13 10.84 -8.43 -10.68
CA HIS A 13 10.22 -7.84 -11.87
C HIS A 13 9.14 -6.80 -11.52
N ASP A 14 8.57 -6.82 -10.31
CA ASP A 14 7.51 -5.88 -9.91
C ASP A 14 8.02 -4.80 -8.93
N THR A 15 9.06 -5.12 -8.15
CA THR A 15 9.51 -4.31 -7.01
C THR A 15 10.99 -3.93 -7.11
N PHE A 16 11.30 -2.65 -6.90
CA PHE A 16 12.68 -2.20 -6.79
C PHE A 16 13.24 -2.50 -5.39
N TRP A 17 14.18 -3.44 -5.33
CA TRP A 17 14.90 -3.81 -4.11
C TRP A 17 16.30 -3.18 -4.07
N PHE A 18 16.71 -2.70 -2.91
CA PHE A 18 18.11 -2.32 -2.63
C PHE A 18 18.91 -3.51 -2.08
N ASN A 19 18.25 -4.34 -1.28
CA ASN A 19 18.76 -5.58 -0.68
C ASN A 19 17.55 -6.47 -0.31
N PRO A 20 17.71 -7.68 0.26
CA PRO A 20 16.60 -8.59 0.56
C PRO A 20 15.51 -8.06 1.53
N GLU A 21 15.74 -6.93 2.20
CA GLU A 21 14.84 -6.36 3.21
C GLU A 21 14.35 -4.95 2.85
N LEU A 22 15.17 -4.17 2.15
CA LEU A 22 14.90 -2.77 1.84
C LEU A 22 14.49 -2.59 0.37
N LEU A 23 13.38 -1.88 0.17
CA LEU A 23 12.77 -1.67 -1.14
C LEU A 23 12.21 -0.24 -1.28
N LEU A 24 11.99 0.19 -2.51
CA LEU A 24 11.14 1.35 -2.80
C LEU A 24 9.67 0.93 -2.66
N ARG A 25 8.90 1.65 -1.84
CA ARG A 25 7.53 1.27 -1.52
C ARG A 25 6.65 1.17 -2.79
N THR A 26 5.94 0.07 -2.92
CA THR A 26 4.98 -0.18 -4.00
C THR A 26 3.57 0.32 -3.67
N GLN A 27 3.33 0.65 -2.39
CA GLN A 27 2.05 1.04 -1.81
C GLN A 27 2.25 2.09 -0.71
N THR A 28 1.20 2.85 -0.40
CA THR A 28 1.16 3.81 0.72
C THR A 28 0.66 3.18 2.03
N SER A 29 0.24 1.91 2.01
CA SER A 29 -0.27 1.17 3.17
C SER A 29 0.69 1.10 4.36
N GLY A 30 2.00 1.30 4.16
CA GLY A 30 2.96 1.41 5.27
C GLY A 30 2.61 2.53 6.27
N VAL A 31 2.01 3.64 5.80
CA VAL A 31 1.50 4.71 6.68
C VAL A 31 0.28 4.25 7.48
N GLN A 32 -0.60 3.46 6.85
CA GLN A 32 -1.79 2.91 7.50
C GLN A 32 -1.44 1.90 8.59
N ILE A 33 -0.55 0.94 8.31
CA ILE A 33 -0.08 -0.03 9.31
C ILE A 33 0.50 0.67 10.54
N ARG A 34 1.41 1.63 10.33
CA ARG A 34 2.00 2.42 11.44
C ARG A 34 0.98 3.24 12.21
N THR A 35 -0.13 3.62 11.57
CA THR A 35 -1.24 4.31 12.25
C THR A 35 -2.02 3.34 13.13
N MET A 36 -2.35 2.15 12.62
CA MET A 36 -3.04 1.10 13.36
C MET A 36 -2.21 0.55 14.53
N GLU A 37 -0.88 0.54 14.44
CA GLU A 37 0.00 0.16 15.55
C GLU A 37 -0.04 1.17 16.71
N LYS A 38 -0.39 2.43 16.43
CA LYS A 38 -0.32 3.55 17.39
C LYS A 38 -1.68 4.02 17.90
N LYS A 39 -2.77 3.67 17.22
CA LYS A 39 -4.12 4.15 17.52
C LYS A 39 -5.11 3.00 17.43
N GLN A 40 -6.04 2.95 18.37
CA GLN A 40 -7.20 2.08 18.29
C GLN A 40 -8.31 2.75 17.47
N PRO A 41 -9.26 1.98 16.89
CA PRO A 41 -10.44 2.52 16.24
C PRO A 41 -11.22 3.52 17.11
N PRO A 42 -11.86 4.55 16.51
CA PRO A 42 -12.04 4.73 15.07
C PRO A 42 -10.81 5.33 14.36
N ILE A 43 -10.50 4.80 13.17
CA ILE A 43 -9.40 5.29 12.31
C ILE A 43 -10.01 5.71 10.98
N ARG A 44 -9.75 6.95 10.55
CA ARG A 44 -10.11 7.49 9.23
C ARG A 44 -8.93 8.28 8.70
N ILE A 45 -8.20 7.73 7.74
CA ILE A 45 -6.99 8.37 7.19
C ILE A 45 -6.92 8.25 5.67
N MET A 46 -6.29 9.26 5.07
CA MET A 46 -5.87 9.27 3.66
C MET A 46 -4.34 9.31 3.62
N ALA A 47 -3.74 8.42 2.83
CA ALA A 47 -2.30 8.32 2.66
C ALA A 47 -1.92 8.60 1.20
N PRO A 48 -1.74 9.88 0.80
CA PRO A 48 -1.21 10.21 -0.52
C PRO A 48 0.31 10.04 -0.57
N GLY A 49 0.85 9.61 -1.70
CA GLY A 49 2.30 9.61 -1.90
C GLY A 49 2.78 8.99 -3.19
N ARG A 50 4.08 9.20 -3.48
CA ARG A 50 4.78 8.52 -4.56
C ARG A 50 4.98 7.05 -4.22
N VAL A 51 4.73 6.18 -5.19
CA VAL A 51 4.99 4.74 -5.16
C VAL A 51 5.79 4.35 -6.40
N TYR A 52 6.46 3.20 -6.33
CA TYR A 52 7.37 2.75 -7.37
C TYR A 52 7.06 1.32 -7.75
N ARG A 53 7.09 1.02 -9.04
CA ARG A 53 6.95 -0.34 -9.59
C ARG A 53 7.95 -0.53 -10.71
N ASN A 54 8.55 -1.71 -10.79
CA ASN A 54 9.49 -2.05 -11.85
C ASN A 54 8.78 -2.51 -13.13
N ASP A 55 7.65 -1.87 -13.43
CA ASP A 55 6.84 -2.13 -14.61
C ASP A 55 6.97 -0.89 -15.51
N TYR A 56 7.75 -1.02 -16.58
CA TYR A 56 8.07 0.08 -17.48
C TYR A 56 7.70 -0.29 -18.91
N ASP A 57 6.64 0.33 -19.41
CA ASP A 57 6.16 0.23 -20.78
C ASP A 57 5.57 1.57 -21.24
N GLN A 58 4.87 1.59 -22.38
CA GLN A 58 4.29 2.81 -22.93
C GLN A 58 3.19 3.44 -22.06
N THR A 59 2.58 2.65 -21.17
CA THR A 59 1.48 3.06 -20.28
C THR A 59 1.90 3.16 -18.80
N HIS A 60 3.02 2.55 -18.43
CA HIS A 60 3.50 2.48 -17.06
C HIS A 60 4.79 3.27 -16.86
N THR A 61 4.72 4.22 -15.92
CA THR A 61 5.92 4.92 -15.42
C THR A 61 6.39 4.23 -14.14
N PRO A 62 7.72 4.14 -13.92
CA PRO A 62 8.27 3.42 -12.77
C PRO A 62 7.99 4.13 -11.44
N MET A 63 7.49 5.38 -11.49
CA MET A 63 7.06 6.18 -10.35
C MET A 63 5.76 6.89 -10.68
N PHE A 64 4.77 6.74 -9.81
CA PHE A 64 3.49 7.45 -9.91
C PHE A 64 2.97 7.82 -8.52
N HIS A 65 1.90 8.62 -8.47
CA HIS A 65 1.24 9.01 -7.22
C HIS A 65 0.05 8.09 -6.96
N GLN A 66 -0.02 7.56 -5.74
CA GLN A 66 -1.13 6.74 -5.26
C GLN A 66 -1.72 7.38 -4.01
N ILE A 67 -3.04 7.30 -3.87
CA ILE A 67 -3.76 7.66 -2.65
C ILE A 67 -4.45 6.40 -2.16
N GLU A 68 -4.23 6.03 -0.91
CA GLU A 68 -5.02 4.99 -0.26
C GLU A 68 -5.80 5.55 0.92
N LEU A 69 -6.97 4.98 1.15
CA LEU A 69 -7.89 5.33 2.21
C LEU A 69 -8.03 4.15 3.17
N LEU A 70 -8.03 4.43 4.48
CA LEU A 70 -8.33 3.45 5.51
C LEU A 70 -9.42 3.98 6.42
N TYR A 71 -10.51 3.21 6.55
CA TYR A 71 -11.57 3.43 7.52
C TYR A 71 -11.77 2.17 8.38
N VAL A 72 -11.62 2.30 9.70
CA VAL A 72 -11.82 1.23 10.68
C VAL A 72 -12.72 1.74 11.80
N ASP A 73 -13.88 1.08 11.98
CA ASP A 73 -14.85 1.34 13.05
C ASP A 73 -15.73 0.09 13.30
N LYS A 74 -16.56 0.08 14.35
CA LYS A 74 -17.31 -1.10 14.81
C LYS A 74 -18.41 -1.60 13.86
N ASN A 75 -18.98 -0.73 13.02
CA ASN A 75 -20.13 -1.05 12.16
C ASN A 75 -19.85 -0.79 10.67
N VAL A 76 -18.58 -0.71 10.28
CA VAL A 76 -18.20 -0.52 8.89
C VAL A 76 -18.58 -1.74 8.08
N ASN A 77 -19.27 -1.52 6.97
CA ASN A 77 -19.75 -2.59 6.11
C ASN A 77 -19.62 -2.20 4.63
N PHE A 78 -19.87 -3.15 3.73
CA PHE A 78 -19.64 -2.96 2.30
C PHE A 78 -20.55 -1.90 1.65
N THR A 79 -21.71 -1.60 2.24
CA THR A 79 -22.59 -0.54 1.71
C THR A 79 -21.94 0.83 1.86
N GLU A 80 -21.16 1.06 2.92
CA GLU A 80 -20.40 2.30 3.15
C GLU A 80 -19.20 2.44 2.21
N LEU A 81 -18.66 1.33 1.68
CA LEU A 81 -17.59 1.36 0.67
C LEU A 81 -18.13 1.72 -0.72
N LYS A 82 -19.37 1.33 -1.02
CA LYS A 82 -20.03 1.60 -2.30
C LYS A 82 -20.57 3.04 -2.39
N GLY A 83 -20.99 3.61 -1.26
CA GLY A 83 -21.56 4.96 -1.16
C GLY A 83 -20.54 6.03 -1.51
#